data_AF-A0A2G6PLQ0-F1
#
_entry.id   AF-A0A2G6PLQ0-F1
#
_cell.length_a   1.000
_cell.length_b   1.000
_cell.length_c   1.000
_cell.angle_alpha   90.00
_cell.angle_beta   90.00
_cell.angle_gamma   90.00
#
_symmetry.space_group_name_H-M   'P 1'
#
loop_
_entity.id
_entity.type
_entity.pdbx_description
1 polymer ?
#
loop_
_entity_poly.entity_id
_entity_poly.type
_entity_poly.pdbx_seq_one_letter_code
_entity_poly.pdbx_strand_id
1 'polypeptide(L)' 'MSLLTEEQIKKLKEANLKFPYVNEDCIGCSACVVISEEVFELDDEGLSKVKACNNYNDKSVDEAISACPVDAISWKN' A
#
# COMPACT_ATOMS: atom_id res chain seq x y z
N MET A 1 6.79 -0.32 -5.64
CA MET A 1 6.33 -1.44 -6.51
C MET A 1 5.00 -1.97 -5.97
N SER A 2 4.02 -2.22 -6.83
CA SER A 2 2.68 -2.68 -6.41
C SER A 2 2.52 -4.18 -6.69
N LEU A 3 2.05 -4.97 -5.72
CA LEU A 3 1.53 -6.34 -5.98
C LEU A 3 0.11 -6.33 -6.56
N LEU A 4 -0.41 -5.14 -6.84
CA LEU A 4 -1.71 -4.97 -7.48
C LEU A 4 -1.58 -5.32 -8.96
N THR A 5 -2.36 -6.30 -9.39
CA THR A 5 -2.49 -6.61 -10.82
C THR A 5 -3.19 -5.46 -11.53
N GLU A 6 -2.97 -5.34 -12.84
CA GLU A 6 -3.63 -4.34 -13.67
C GLU A 6 -5.16 -4.41 -13.54
N GLU A 7 -5.71 -5.61 -13.40
CA GLU A 7 -7.15 -5.83 -13.20
C GLU A 7 -7.66 -5.27 -11.86
N GLN A 8 -6.87 -5.40 -10.78
CA GLN A 8 -7.23 -4.88 -9.46
C GLN A 8 -7.21 -3.36 -9.44
N ILE A 9 -6.17 -2.75 -10.04
CA ILE A 9 -6.09 -1.29 -10.20
C ILE A 9 -7.29 -0.79 -11.01
N LYS A 10 -7.62 -1.47 -12.11
CA LYS A 10 -8.77 -1.10 -12.95
C LYS A 10 -10.08 -1.15 -12.17
N LYS A 11 -10.35 -2.21 -11.39
CA LYS A 11 -11.55 -2.32 -10.54
C LYS A 11 -11.64 -1.20 -9.49
N LEU A 12 -10.53 -0.86 -8.84
CA LEU A 12 -10.49 0.22 -7.85
C LEU A 12 -10.78 1.59 -8.49
N LYS A 13 -10.20 1.84 -9.67
CA LYS A 13 -10.43 3.06 -10.45
C LYS A 13 -11.86 3.17 -10.98
N GLU A 14 -12.42 2.08 -11.50
CA GLU A 14 -13.82 2.01 -11.96
C GLU A 14 -14.81 2.26 -10.81
N ALA A 15 -14.48 1.81 -9.59
CA ALA A 15 -15.25 2.06 -8.37
C ALA A 15 -14.97 3.43 -7.72
N ASN A 16 -14.07 4.25 -8.29
CA ASN A 16 -13.60 5.52 -7.73
C ASN A 16 -13.15 5.42 -6.25
N LEU A 17 -12.44 4.33 -5.94
CA LEU A 17 -11.89 4.06 -4.62
C LEU A 17 -10.40 4.39 -4.58
N LYS A 18 -10.01 5.15 -3.55
CA LYS A 18 -8.60 5.39 -3.25
C LYS A 18 -7.90 4.11 -2.80
N PHE A 19 -6.64 3.96 -3.18
CA PHE A 19 -5.80 2.84 -2.78
C PHE A 19 -4.40 3.33 -2.39
N PRO A 20 -3.72 2.70 -1.42
CA PRO A 20 -2.35 3.03 -1.11
C PRO A 20 -1.43 2.59 -2.24
N TYR A 21 -0.41 3.40 -2.48
CA TYR A 21 0.65 3.14 -3.43
C TYR A 21 1.98 3.35 -2.75
N VAL A 22 2.90 2.40 -2.94
CA VAL A 22 4.28 2.48 -2.44
C VAL A 22 5.21 2.74 -3.62
N ASN A 23 5.93 3.86 -3.57
CA ASN A 23 6.87 4.28 -4.60
C ASN A 23 8.24 3.57 -4.45
N GLU A 24 9.24 4.06 -5.17
CA GLU A 24 10.62 3.52 -5.14
C GLU A 24 11.47 4.02 -3.96
N ASP A 25 11.04 5.06 -3.24
CA ASP A 25 11.72 5.56 -2.02
C ASP A 25 11.57 4.61 -0.83
N CYS A 26 10.78 3.54 -0.96
CA CYS A 26 10.63 2.54 0.09
C CYS A 26 11.98 1.92 0.45
N ILE A 27 12.34 2.01 1.73
CA ILE A 27 13.58 1.44 2.28
C ILE A 27 13.37 0.11 3.02
N GLY A 28 12.16 -0.47 2.98
CA GLY A 28 11.90 -1.76 3.64
C GLY A 28 11.84 -1.72 5.17
N CYS A 29 11.50 -0.58 5.78
CA CYS A 29 11.50 -0.44 7.25
C CYS A 29 10.45 -1.29 8.01
N SER A 30 9.55 -1.99 7.30
CA SER A 30 8.48 -2.84 7.84
C SER A 30 7.38 -2.16 8.68
N ALA A 31 7.47 -0.86 8.97
CA ALA A 31 6.49 -0.15 9.81
C ALA A 31 5.04 -0.27 9.30
N CYS A 32 4.84 -0.13 7.99
CA CYS A 32 3.52 -0.27 7.35
C CYS A 32 2.93 -1.67 7.48
N VAL A 33 3.76 -2.71 7.49
CA VAL A 33 3.32 -4.11 7.67
C VAL A 33 2.91 -4.35 9.11
N VAL A 34 3.63 -3.77 10.09
CA VAL A 34 3.25 -3.88 11.51
C VAL A 34 1.92 -3.18 11.79
N ILE A 35 1.65 -2.05 11.13
CA ILE A 35 0.41 -1.29 11.30
C ILE A 35 -0.77 -1.93 10.56
N SER A 36 -0.51 -2.42 9.35
CA SER A 36 -1.55 -2.93 8.44
C SER A 36 -1.04 -4.10 7.61
N GLU A 37 -0.78 -5.24 8.25
CA GLU A 37 -0.29 -6.48 7.59
C GLU A 37 -1.26 -7.03 6.52
N GLU A 38 -2.54 -6.67 6.63
CA GLU A 38 -3.58 -7.02 5.67
C GLU A 38 -3.50 -6.20 4.36
N VAL A 39 -2.87 -5.01 4.41
CA VAL A 39 -2.70 -4.10 3.26
C VAL A 39 -1.27 -4.12 2.74
N PHE A 40 -0.28 -4.23 3.61
CA PHE A 40 1.12 -4.17 3.23
C PHE A 40 1.82 -5.49 3.50
N GLU A 41 2.75 -5.83 2.63
CA GLU A 41 3.60 -7.01 2.74
C GLU A 41 4.99 -6.66 2.24
N LEU A 42 6.02 -7.24 2.85
CA LEU A 42 7.37 -7.14 2.31
C LEU A 42 7.58 -8.24 1.28
N ASP A 43 8.13 -7.85 0.14
CA ASP A 43 8.57 -8.80 -0.88
C ASP A 43 9.95 -9.41 -0.54
N ASP A 44 10.43 -10.32 -1.38
CA ASP A 44 11.73 -10.97 -1.22
C ASP A 44 12.91 -9.97 -1.23
N GLU A 45 12.74 -8.85 -1.92
CA GLU A 45 13.70 -7.73 -1.92
C GLU A 45 13.65 -6.88 -0.63
N GLY A 46 12.78 -7.22 0.33
CA GLY A 46 12.58 -6.47 1.57
C GLY A 46 11.79 -5.17 1.40
N LEU A 47 11.23 -4.91 0.21
CA LEU A 47 10.45 -3.70 -0.08
C LEU A 47 8.96 -3.90 0.21
N SER A 48 8.31 -2.86 0.72
CA SER A 48 6.87 -2.89 0.96
C SER A 48 6.10 -2.88 -0.36
N LYS A 49 5.14 -3.79 -0.47
CA LYS A 49 4.18 -3.90 -1.56
C LYS A 49 2.75 -3.92 -1.01
N VAL A 50 1.81 -3.43 -1.81
CA VAL A 50 0.39 -3.30 -1.42
C VAL A 50 -0.38 -4.55 -1.87
N LYS A 51 -1.00 -5.23 -0.91
CA LYS A 51 -1.94 -6.34 -1.11
C LYS A 51 -3.23 -5.84 -1.72
N ALA A 52 -3.80 -6.67 -2.59
CA ALA A 52 -5.09 -6.38 -3.19
C ALA A 52 -6.22 -6.51 -2.19
N CYS A 53 -6.98 -5.43 -2.02
CA CYS A 53 -8.17 -5.40 -1.19
C CYS A 53 -9.33 -4.81 -1.97
N ASN A 54 -10.54 -5.27 -1.64
CA ASN A 54 -11.76 -4.71 -2.20
C ASN A 54 -12.00 -3.27 -1.71
N ASN A 55 -11.51 -2.94 -0.51
CA ASN A 55 -11.55 -1.62 0.09
C ASN A 55 -10.34 -1.44 1.03
N TYR A 56 -9.71 -0.26 0.98
CA TYR A 56 -8.60 0.13 1.85
C TYR A 56 -9.03 1.10 2.96
N ASN A 57 -10.27 1.56 2.91
CA ASN A 57 -10.88 2.32 3.97
C ASN A 57 -10.98 1.44 5.23
N ASP A 58 -10.72 2.01 6.40
CA ASP A 58 -10.69 1.33 7.71
C ASP A 58 -9.50 0.38 7.97
N LYS A 59 -8.57 0.19 7.04
CA LYS A 59 -7.43 -0.73 7.22
C LYS A 59 -6.18 -0.08 7.79
N SER A 60 -6.32 0.95 8.62
CA SER A 60 -5.20 1.73 9.23
C SER A 60 -4.13 2.23 8.24
N VAL A 61 -4.50 2.37 6.96
CA VAL A 61 -3.58 2.80 5.90
C VAL A 61 -3.05 4.22 6.14
N ASP A 62 -3.87 5.08 6.75
CA ASP A 62 -3.48 6.43 7.11
C ASP A 62 -2.36 6.45 8.15
N GLU A 63 -2.45 5.59 9.16
CA GLU A 63 -1.38 5.40 10.15
C GLU A 63 -0.12 4.83 9.49
N ALA A 64 -0.26 3.88 8.57
CA ALA A 64 0.88 3.32 7.84
C ALA A 64 1.60 4.38 6.97
N ILE A 65 0.85 5.30 6.37
CA ILE A 65 1.40 6.45 5.64
C ILE A 65 2.17 7.36 6.60
N SER A 66 1.57 7.75 7.73
CA SER A 66 2.22 8.64 8.70
C SER A 66 3.43 8.01 9.40
N ALA A 67 3.48 6.69 9.50
CA ALA A 67 4.60 5.98 10.11
C ALA A 67 5.78 5.77 9.15
N CYS A 68 5.61 6.04 7.85
CA CYS A 68 6.68 5.85 6.88
C CYS A 68 7.75 6.94 7.07
N PRO A 69 8.99 6.59 7.45
CA PRO A 69 10.03 7.58 7.74
C PRO A 69 10.54 8.34 6.50
N VAL A 70 10.17 7.87 5.31
CA VAL A 70 10.57 8.38 4.00
C VAL A 70 9.38 8.79 3.14
N ASP A 71 8.17 8.83 3.72
CA ASP A 71 6.92 9.20 3.02
C ASP A 71 6.71 8.45 1.68
N ALA A 72 7.17 7.20 1.60
CA ALA A 72 7.10 6.38 0.39
C ALA A 72 5.68 5.89 0.05
N ILE A 73 4.72 6.08 0.96
CA ILE A 73 3.34 5.59 0.86
C ILE A 73 2.41 6.78 0.60
N SER A 74 1.53 6.67 -0.39
CA SER A 74 0.56 7.72 -0.70
C SER A 74 -0.75 7.17 -1.22
N TRP A 75 -1.85 7.90 -1.01
CA TRP A 75 -3.13 7.59 -1.61
C TRP A 75 -3.13 7.91 -3.12
N LYS A 76 -3.57 6.95 -3.93
CA LYS A 76 -3.78 7.10 -5.38
C LYS A 76 -5.24 6.81 -5.74
N ASN A 77 -5.66 7.36 -6.87
CA ASN A 77 -7.00 7.20 -7.48
C ASN A 77 -6.88 6.94 -8.98
#